data_AF-A0A962R0S5-F1
#
_entry.id   AF-A0A962R0S5-F1
#
_cell.length_a   1.000
_cell.length_b   1.000
_cell.length_c   1.000
_cell.angle_alpha   90.00
_cell.angle_beta   90.00
_cell.angle_gamma   90.00
#
_symmetry.space_group_name_H-M   'P 1'
#
loop_
_entity.id
_entity.type
_entity.pdbx_description
1 polymer ?
#
loop_
_entity_poly.entity_id
_entity_poly.type
_entity_poly.pdbx_seq_one_letter_code
_entity_poly.pdbx_strand_id
1 'polypeptide(L)' 'MSTAATTTPVETAGQQPEIRHDWTRPEVEALFALPFNDLLFRAQSIHRRYFDPNQVQVSTLLSIKTGACPEDCAYC' A
#
# COMPACT_ATOMS: atom_id res chain seq x y z
N MET A 1 19.22 -18.37 49.09
CA MET A 1 18.15 -17.36 49.00
C MET A 1 18.74 -16.11 48.36
N SER A 2 18.63 -15.99 47.04
CA SER A 2 18.91 -14.76 46.30
C SER A 2 17.99 -14.74 45.09
N THR A 3 16.97 -13.90 45.18
CA THR A 3 15.93 -13.71 44.16
C THR A 3 16.51 -12.86 43.02
N ALA A 4 16.68 -13.46 41.84
CA ALA A 4 16.96 -12.72 40.63
C ALA A 4 15.72 -11.91 40.24
N ALA A 5 15.87 -10.59 40.14
CA ALA A 5 14.85 -9.70 39.60
C ALA A 5 14.66 -10.02 38.11
N THR A 6 13.49 -10.52 37.76
CA THR A 6 13.05 -10.64 36.37
C THR A 6 12.66 -9.25 35.88
N THR A 7 13.58 -8.57 35.21
CA THR A 7 13.26 -7.40 34.39
C THR A 7 12.49 -7.90 33.17
N THR A 8 11.17 -7.68 33.17
CA THR A 8 10.33 -7.85 32.00
C THR A 8 10.76 -6.82 30.94
N PRO A 9 11.00 -7.22 29.67
CA PRO A 9 11.14 -6.24 28.61
C PRO A 9 9.78 -5.59 28.38
N VAL A 10 9.74 -4.25 28.43
CA VAL A 10 8.60 -3.48 27.94
C VAL A 10 8.62 -3.57 26.43
N GLU A 11 7.88 -4.52 25.89
CA GLU A 11 7.56 -4.60 24.47
C GLU A 11 6.50 -3.52 24.21
N THR A 12 6.97 -2.33 23.82
CA THR A 12 6.10 -1.30 23.26
C THR A 12 5.58 -1.83 21.92
N ALA A 13 4.44 -2.50 21.95
CA ALA A 13 3.70 -2.91 20.78
C ALA A 13 3.43 -1.65 19.94
N GLY A 14 4.22 -1.48 18.87
CA GLY A 14 4.00 -0.45 17.88
C GLY A 14 2.65 -0.69 17.24
N GLN A 15 1.71 0.23 17.47
CA GLN A 15 0.39 0.23 16.87
C GLN A 15 0.54 0.15 15.34
N GLN A 16 0.27 -1.01 14.75
CA GLN A 16 0.18 -1.13 13.30
C GLN A 16 -1.02 -0.27 12.86
N PRO A 17 -0.82 0.73 11.97
CA PRO A 17 -1.93 1.55 11.53
C PRO A 17 -2.95 0.68 10.79
N GLU A 18 -4.17 0.61 11.34
CA GLU A 18 -5.28 -0.15 10.79
C GLU A 18 -5.56 0.29 9.35
N ILE A 19 -5.59 -0.67 8.42
CA ILE A 19 -5.90 -0.41 7.02
C ILE A 19 -7.41 -0.15 6.94
N ARG A 20 -7.80 1.08 6.59
CA ARG A 20 -9.21 1.43 6.38
C ARG A 20 -9.74 0.91 5.05
N HIS A 21 -11.02 0.55 5.01
CA HIS A 21 -11.70 -0.01 3.84
C HIS A 21 -12.99 0.73 3.45
N ASP A 22 -13.32 1.82 4.15
CA ASP A 22 -14.60 2.54 4.12
C ASP A 22 -14.55 3.88 3.36
N TRP A 23 -13.79 3.94 2.26
CA TRP A 23 -13.61 5.17 1.48
C TRP A 23 -14.91 5.64 0.83
N THR A 24 -15.23 6.91 1.02
CA THR A 24 -16.32 7.59 0.32
C THR A 24 -15.82 8.28 -0.94
N ARG A 25 -16.72 8.55 -1.89
CA ARG A 25 -16.35 9.26 -3.13
C ARG A 25 -15.72 10.64 -2.87
N PRO A 26 -16.28 11.50 -1.99
CA PRO A 26 -15.69 12.82 -1.75
C PRO A 26 -14.28 12.75 -1.16
N GLU A 27 -13.98 11.76 -0.32
CA GLU A 27 -12.63 11.58 0.22
C GLU A 27 -11.61 11.22 -0.86
N VAL A 28 -12.01 10.39 -1.83
CA VAL A 28 -11.15 10.03 -2.96
C VAL A 28 -10.98 11.23 -3.89
N GLU A 29 -12.04 11.95 -4.21
CA GLU A 29 -12.00 13.19 -5.01
C GLU A 29 -11.05 14.23 -4.39
N ALA A 30 -11.05 14.35 -3.06
CA ALA A 30 -10.13 15.23 -2.35
C ALA A 30 -8.65 14.84 -2.55
N LEU A 31 -8.33 13.55 -2.73
CA LEU A 31 -6.96 13.12 -3.06
C LEU A 31 -6.55 13.54 -4.47
N PHE A 32 -7.46 13.41 -5.45
CA PHE A 32 -7.22 13.84 -6.83
C PHE A 32 -7.06 15.36 -6.94
N ALA A 33 -7.71 16.12 -6.05
CA ALA A 33 -7.61 17.57 -5.99
C ALA A 33 -6.34 18.09 -5.29
N LEU A 34 -5.52 17.24 -4.68
CA LEU A 34 -4.28 17.67 -4.03
C LEU A 34 -3.27 18.24 -5.02
N PRO A 35 -2.44 19.22 -4.61
CA PRO A 35 -1.28 19.61 -5.38
C PRO A 35 -0.41 18.39 -5.67
N PHE A 36 0.03 18.25 -6.93
CA PHE A 36 0.67 17.04 -7.42
C PHE A 36 1.87 16.58 -6.56
N ASN A 37 2.73 17.51 -6.14
CA ASN A 37 3.90 17.18 -5.33
C ASN A 37 3.53 16.72 -3.91
N ASP A 38 2.46 17.27 -3.32
CA ASP A 38 1.96 16.86 -2.01
C ASP A 38 1.37 15.46 -2.08
N LEU A 39 0.62 15.16 -3.14
CA LEU A 39 0.08 13.82 -3.42
C LEU A 39 1.22 12.80 -3.57
N LEU A 40 2.26 13.11 -4.34
CA LEU A 40 3.42 12.23 -4.51
C LEU A 40 4.16 12.00 -3.20
N PHE A 41 4.41 13.04 -2.42
CA PHE A 41 5.09 12.91 -1.13
C PHE A 41 4.28 12.03 -0.17
N ARG A 42 2.95 12.23 -0.11
CA ARG A 42 2.05 11.40 0.70
C ARG A 42 2.07 9.94 0.22
N ALA A 43 2.01 9.70 -1.09
CA ALA A 43 2.05 8.36 -1.66
C ALA A 43 3.36 7.62 -1.32
N GLN A 44 4.50 8.28 -1.50
CA GLN A 44 5.81 7.72 -1.14
C GLN A 44 5.93 7.42 0.36
N SER A 45 5.42 8.31 1.21
CA SER A 45 5.42 8.12 2.67
C SER A 45 4.62 6.88 3.09
N ILE A 46 3.46 6.65 2.47
CA ILE A 46 2.66 5.44 2.71
C ILE A 46 3.34 4.21 2.13
N HIS A 47 3.86 4.27 0.90
CA HIS A 47 4.54 3.13 0.29
C HIS A 47 5.72 2.63 1.14
N ARG A 48 6.58 3.55 1.61
CA ARG A 48 7.72 3.26 2.52
C ARG A 48 7.30 2.67 3.87
N ARG A 49 6.08 2.94 4.32
CA ARG A 49 5.56 2.41 5.60
C ARG A 49 5.20 0.93 5.49
N TYR A 50 4.71 0.50 4.33
CA TYR A 50 4.12 -0.84 4.17
C TYR A 50 4.90 -1.77 3.23
N PHE A 51 5.87 -1.25 2.47
CA PHE A 51 6.67 -2.01 1.51
C PHE A 51 8.16 -1.65 1.64
N ASP A 52 9.03 -2.58 1.21
CA ASP A 52 10.45 -2.26 1.00
C ASP A 52 10.54 -1.27 -0.18
N PRO A 53 10.98 -0.02 0.06
CA PRO A 53 10.96 1.03 -0.96
C PRO A 53 11.93 0.79 -2.13
N ASN A 54 12.86 -0.15 -1.99
CA ASN A 54 13.83 -0.47 -3.03
C ASN A 54 13.57 -1.86 -3.66
N GLN A 55 12.46 -2.50 -3.31
CA GLN A 55 12.03 -3.76 -3.91
C GLN A 55 10.95 -3.51 -4.96
N VAL A 56 11.02 -4.23 -6.08
CA VAL A 56 10.00 -4.21 -7.14
C VAL A 56 9.54 -5.62 -7.41
N GLN A 57 8.23 -5.80 -7.57
CA GLN A 57 7.61 -7.07 -7.96
C GLN A 57 7.74 -7.27 -9.47
N VAL A 58 8.19 -8.46 -9.88
CA VAL A 58 8.35 -8.82 -11.30
C VAL A 58 7.39 -9.94 -11.66
N SER A 59 6.53 -9.69 -12.65
CA SER A 59 5.58 -10.65 -13.20
C SER A 59 5.84 -10.86 -14.69
N THR A 60 5.69 -12.10 -15.17
CA THR A 60 5.66 -12.42 -16.61
C THR A 60 4.27 -12.92 -16.98
N LEU A 61 3.70 -12.38 -18.05
CA LEU A 61 2.42 -12.81 -18.59
C LEU A 61 2.60 -13.28 -20.04
N LEU A 62 1.71 -14.15 -20.50
CA LEU A 62 1.65 -14.64 -21.87
C LEU A 62 0.24 -14.48 -22.42
N SER A 63 0.11 -13.85 -23.58
CA SER A 63 -1.15 -13.84 -24.34
C SER A 63 -1.31 -15.20 -25.01
N ILE A 64 -2.01 -16.13 -24.36
CA ILE A 64 -2.20 -17.50 -24.86
C ILE A 64 -2.99 -17.56 -26.17
N LYS A 65 -3.84 -16.56 -26.41
CA LYS A 65 -4.57 -16.32 -27.65
C LYS A 65 -4.67 -14.81 -27.87
N THR A 66 -4.19 -14.36 -29.02
CA THR A 66 -4.21 -12.94 -29.41
C THR A 66 -5.15 -12.72 -30.58
N GLY A 67 -5.88 -11.60 -30.55
CA GLY A 67 -6.82 -11.22 -31.60
C GLY A 67 -8.15 -11.97 -31.54
N ALA A 68 -9.05 -11.65 -32.47
CA ALA A 68 -10.41 -12.19 -32.56
C ALA A 68 -11.21 -12.09 -31.24
N CYS A 69 -10.95 -11.04 -30.45
CA CYS A 69 -11.77 -10.65 -29.29
C CYS A 69 -13.09 -10.07 -29.82
N PRO A 70 -14.26 -10.62 -29.46
CA PRO A 70 -15.55 -10.12 -29.96
C PRO A 70 -15.96 -8.77 -29.37
N GLU A 71 -15.33 -8.36 -28.27
CA GLU A 71 -15.60 -7.10 -27.60
C GLU A 71 -15.04 -5.90 -28.35
N ASP A 72 -15.81 -4.81 -28.40
CA ASP A 72 -15.41 -3.53 -28.98
C ASP A 72 -14.88 -2.59 -27.89
N CYS A 73 -13.82 -3.01 -27.21
CA CYS A 73 -13.17 -2.23 -26.17
C CYS A 73 -12.38 -1.07 -26.80
N ALA A 74 -12.70 0.17 -26.46
CA ALA A 74 -12.09 1.38 -27.04
C ALA A 74 -10.56 1.52 -26.85
N TYR A 75 -9.94 0.69 -26.02
CA TYR A 75 -8.52 0.77 -25.66
C TYR A 75 -7.87 -0.60 -25.37
N CYS A 76 -8.43 -1.68 -25.94
CA CYS A 76 -8.06 -3.07 -25.62
C CYS A 76 -6.55 -3.33 -25.48
#